data_AF-A0A5C6CHL2-F1
#
_entry.id   AF-A0A5C6CHL2-F1
#
_cell.length_a   1.000
_cell.length_b   1.000
_cell.length_c   1.000
_cell.angle_alpha   90.00
_cell.angle_beta   90.00
_cell.angle_gamma   90.00
#
_symmetry.space_group_name_H-M   'P 1'
#
loop_
_entity.id
_entity.type
_entity.pdbx_description
1 polymer ?
#
loop_
_entity_poly.entity_id
_entity_poly.type
_entity_poly.pdbx_seq_one_letter_code
_entity_poly.pdbx_strand_id
1 'polypeptide(L)'
;MKHSVKAFVVGLVGLVAGTTQGATFFYTGPNGGEFFNESNWNSISTGGGTSPLAGEIDPDIGILHDLIIEGKSVMATGPAGANGFRLDIGAGGILSLLAGSDLQVTNTSFNAQFEISTGGTFVFADANLGVDDDILLRGTSMFSGGTVESFADDIEFISSAITINGTEFTSDDSTIFRAEITPSAGSSVTGATFNAASRIGVREFNVTVTDSHFNVTGDVEDVFATDLPTATAALTLLGNSTLIADQVQEGVRLILGDSSTATLTNEADPDELTWFTETSTATLNSPNAQLILLNPQTDSSAAKIFNGVTGMSYASDSSTWIPTTWNGTDAVTLSITSLPSNADFDGDGDVDGRDFLIWQRGFGLTGQTSNSNGDANGNGTVDGVDLADWQAKYGGAPLVAAVAAVPEPASLLLIIMAVAGYSCKSFRRA
;
A
#
# COMPACT_ATOMS: atom_id res chain seq x y z
N MET A 1 20.85 -14.91 -8.52
CA MET A 1 19.94 -14.60 -7.39
C MET A 1 20.09 -15.56 -6.20
N LYS A 2 20.22 -16.89 -6.37
CA LYS A 2 20.40 -17.86 -5.25
C LYS A 2 21.65 -17.68 -4.35
N HIS A 3 22.64 -16.87 -4.74
CA HIS A 3 23.83 -16.61 -3.92
C HIS A 3 23.80 -15.29 -3.14
N SER A 4 22.78 -14.44 -3.36
CA SER A 4 22.67 -13.15 -2.64
C SER A 4 21.97 -13.27 -1.29
N VAL A 5 21.09 -14.26 -1.09
CA VAL A 5 20.36 -14.44 0.19
C VAL A 5 21.28 -14.99 1.29
N LYS A 6 22.17 -15.94 0.96
CA LYS A 6 23.19 -16.45 1.91
C LYS A 6 24.17 -15.38 2.37
N ALA A 7 24.45 -14.37 1.55
CA ALA A 7 25.30 -13.24 1.93
C ALA A 7 24.55 -12.18 2.76
N PHE A 8 23.23 -12.11 2.63
CA PHE A 8 22.38 -11.17 3.38
C PHE A 8 22.17 -11.62 4.83
N VAL A 9 21.98 -12.93 5.06
CA VAL A 9 21.88 -13.53 6.41
C VAL A 9 23.17 -13.37 7.23
N VAL A 10 24.34 -13.34 6.57
CA VAL A 10 25.65 -13.18 7.24
C VAL A 10 26.03 -11.69 7.44
N GLY A 11 25.36 -10.76 6.76
CA GLY A 11 25.71 -9.33 6.73
C GLY A 11 25.02 -8.45 7.76
N LEU A 12 23.99 -8.94 8.47
CA LEU A 12 23.21 -8.16 9.44
C LEU A 12 23.65 -8.39 10.90
N VAL A 13 24.90 -8.83 11.11
CA VAL A 13 25.47 -9.03 12.45
C VAL A 13 26.17 -7.74 12.89
N GLY A 14 25.39 -6.78 13.39
CA GLY A 14 25.98 -5.61 14.04
C GLY A 14 25.03 -4.45 14.24
N LEU A 15 24.19 -4.52 15.28
CA LEU A 15 24.01 -3.50 16.33
C LEU A 15 22.74 -3.82 17.15
N VAL A 16 22.85 -4.72 18.13
CA VAL A 16 22.02 -4.63 19.34
C VAL A 16 22.94 -4.89 20.53
N ALA A 17 23.30 -3.83 21.24
CA ALA A 17 24.12 -3.92 22.44
C ALA A 17 23.23 -4.21 23.64
N GLY A 18 23.37 -5.36 24.29
CA GLY A 18 22.78 -5.58 25.61
C GLY A 18 22.59 -7.02 26.07
N THR A 19 22.41 -7.98 25.17
CA THR A 19 22.24 -9.41 25.51
C THR A 19 23.24 -10.25 24.75
N THR A 20 23.87 -11.23 25.41
CA THR A 20 24.72 -12.21 24.74
C THR A 20 23.83 -13.19 23.99
N GLN A 21 23.78 -13.07 22.66
CA GLN A 21 23.12 -14.04 21.78
C GLN A 21 23.62 -15.46 22.08
N GLY A 22 22.69 -16.42 22.12
CA GLY A 22 22.99 -17.84 22.29
C GLY A 22 23.67 -18.45 21.05
N ALA A 23 24.15 -19.69 21.16
CA ALA A 23 24.78 -20.37 20.03
C ALA A 23 23.81 -20.58 18.84
N THR A 24 24.36 -20.65 17.63
CA THR A 24 23.62 -20.99 16.40
C THR A 24 23.39 -22.51 16.29
N PHE A 25 22.16 -22.89 15.95
CA PHE A 25 21.76 -24.27 15.70
C PHE A 25 20.92 -24.40 14.43
N PHE A 26 21.13 -25.49 13.70
CA PHE A 26 20.38 -25.86 12.51
C PHE A 26 19.44 -27.01 12.82
N TYR A 27 18.22 -26.95 12.30
CA TYR A 27 17.31 -28.08 12.36
C TYR A 27 17.80 -29.20 11.43
N THR A 28 18.17 -30.33 12.02
CA THR A 28 18.68 -31.54 11.34
C THR A 28 17.77 -32.75 11.54
N GLY A 29 16.69 -32.59 12.29
CA GLY A 29 15.66 -33.60 12.51
C GLY A 29 14.91 -34.05 11.25
N PRO A 30 14.02 -35.04 11.40
CA PRO A 30 13.13 -35.47 10.33
C PRO A 30 12.09 -34.39 10.00
N ASN A 31 11.48 -34.48 8.81
CA ASN A 31 10.30 -33.65 8.50
C ASN A 31 9.13 -34.03 9.43
N GLY A 32 8.38 -33.03 9.89
CA GLY A 32 7.34 -33.17 10.90
C GLY A 32 7.89 -33.49 12.29
N GLY A 33 9.20 -33.34 12.50
CA GLY A 33 9.80 -33.48 13.83
C GLY A 33 9.53 -32.26 14.69
N GLU A 34 9.71 -32.46 16.00
CA GLU A 34 9.32 -31.50 17.01
C GLU A 34 10.42 -30.44 17.24
N PHE A 35 10.03 -29.15 17.27
CA PHE A 35 10.86 -27.96 17.42
C PHE A 35 11.60 -27.88 18.77
N PHE A 36 10.96 -28.16 19.88
CA PHE A 36 11.50 -28.16 21.24
C PHE A 36 12.24 -29.44 21.61
N ASN A 37 12.28 -30.45 20.74
CA ASN A 37 13.20 -31.57 20.93
C ASN A 37 14.62 -31.19 20.49
N GLU A 38 15.52 -30.89 21.45
CA GLU A 38 16.87 -30.42 21.17
C GLU A 38 17.73 -31.42 20.39
N SER A 39 17.38 -32.72 20.41
CA SER A 39 18.07 -33.72 19.58
C SER A 39 17.85 -33.54 18.07
N ASN A 40 16.83 -32.76 17.68
CA ASN A 40 16.59 -32.37 16.28
C ASN A 40 17.48 -31.20 15.84
N TRP A 41 18.20 -30.56 16.76
CA TRP A 41 19.06 -29.41 16.49
C TRP A 41 20.53 -29.78 16.54
N ASN A 42 21.33 -29.10 15.73
CA ASN A 42 22.76 -29.33 15.66
C ASN A 42 23.54 -28.06 15.31
N SER A 43 24.69 -27.85 15.92
CA SER A 43 25.56 -26.70 15.67
C SER A 43 26.17 -26.69 14.26
N ILE A 44 26.01 -27.78 13.50
CA ILE A 44 26.42 -27.90 12.10
C ILE A 44 25.21 -28.40 11.30
N SER A 45 24.93 -27.74 10.17
CA SER A 45 23.78 -28.05 9.30
C SER A 45 23.73 -29.49 8.74
N THR A 46 24.84 -30.23 8.78
CA THR A 46 24.91 -31.64 8.36
C THR A 46 24.71 -32.65 9.50
N GLY A 47 24.48 -32.19 10.74
CA GLY A 47 24.18 -33.05 11.90
C GLY A 47 25.39 -33.65 12.63
N GLY A 48 26.62 -33.29 12.23
CA GLY A 48 27.86 -33.83 12.83
C GLY A 48 28.41 -33.06 14.04
N GLY A 49 27.76 -31.96 14.44
CA GLY A 49 28.13 -31.12 15.58
C GLY A 49 27.43 -31.51 16.87
N THR A 50 27.30 -30.56 17.79
CA THR A 50 26.64 -30.76 19.09
C THR A 50 25.20 -30.27 19.05
N SER A 51 24.31 -30.95 19.76
CA SER A 51 22.96 -30.46 20.04
C SER A 51 22.99 -29.40 21.16
N PRO A 52 21.96 -28.53 21.24
CA PRO A 52 21.71 -27.71 22.42
C PRO A 52 21.62 -28.57 23.69
N LEU A 53 21.90 -27.97 24.84
CA LEU A 53 21.67 -28.65 26.11
C LEU A 53 20.16 -28.75 26.37
N ALA A 54 19.74 -29.78 27.10
CA ALA A 54 18.33 -29.96 27.44
C ALA A 54 17.80 -28.75 28.26
N GLY A 55 16.67 -28.20 27.85
CA GLY A 55 16.02 -27.02 28.42
C GLY A 55 16.54 -25.68 27.88
N GLU A 56 17.43 -25.68 26.87
CA GLU A 56 17.89 -24.43 26.23
C GLU A 56 16.91 -23.91 25.16
N ILE A 57 16.17 -24.80 24.51
CA ILE A 57 15.07 -24.45 23.60
C ILE A 57 13.79 -24.90 24.29
N ASP A 58 13.16 -23.97 25.01
CA ASP A 58 12.04 -24.25 25.92
C ASP A 58 10.95 -23.19 25.70
N PRO A 59 9.67 -23.60 25.53
CA PRO A 59 8.57 -22.66 25.27
C PRO A 59 8.24 -21.76 26.47
N ASP A 60 8.66 -22.11 27.69
CA ASP A 60 8.40 -21.34 28.90
C ASP A 60 9.38 -20.18 29.10
N ILE A 61 10.41 -20.07 28.24
CA ILE A 61 11.40 -18.99 28.24
C ILE A 61 11.55 -18.42 26.83
N GLY A 62 11.78 -17.11 26.72
CA GLY A 62 12.11 -16.51 25.42
C GLY A 62 13.43 -17.10 24.88
N ILE A 63 13.37 -17.76 23.72
CA ILE A 63 14.52 -18.46 23.12
C ILE A 63 15.59 -17.44 22.71
N LEU A 64 16.82 -17.63 23.19
CA LEU A 64 17.96 -16.71 22.94
C LEU A 64 18.92 -17.20 21.86
N HIS A 65 18.66 -18.38 21.29
CA HIS A 65 19.49 -19.00 20.26
C HIS A 65 19.25 -18.40 18.87
N ASP A 66 20.21 -18.61 17.98
CA ASP A 66 20.03 -18.42 16.54
C ASP A 66 19.64 -19.78 15.92
N LEU A 67 18.35 -19.94 15.63
CA LEU A 67 17.75 -21.17 15.16
C LEU A 67 17.44 -21.08 13.67
N ILE A 68 17.98 -22.01 12.88
CA ILE A 68 17.85 -22.01 11.42
C ILE A 68 17.14 -23.27 10.95
N ILE A 69 16.03 -23.08 10.24
CA ILE A 69 15.29 -24.11 9.52
C ILE A 69 15.45 -23.84 8.02
N GLU A 70 15.91 -24.84 7.26
CA GLU A 70 16.10 -24.73 5.80
C GLU A 70 15.55 -25.98 5.09
N GLY A 71 14.46 -25.82 4.34
CA GLY A 71 13.88 -26.88 3.51
C GLY A 71 13.23 -28.02 4.30
N LYS A 72 12.76 -27.75 5.52
CA LYS A 72 12.22 -28.73 6.46
C LYS A 72 10.83 -28.33 6.94
N SER A 73 9.97 -29.32 7.12
CA SER A 73 8.72 -29.15 7.86
C SER A 73 8.97 -29.48 9.32
N VAL A 74 8.55 -28.60 10.23
CA VAL A 74 8.81 -28.66 11.67
C VAL A 74 7.53 -28.33 12.42
N MET A 75 7.26 -29.09 13.48
CA MET A 75 6.11 -28.87 14.36
C MET A 75 6.60 -28.28 15.68
N ALA A 76 6.06 -27.13 16.09
CA ALA A 76 6.14 -26.63 17.45
C ALA A 76 4.79 -26.97 18.12
N THR A 77 4.74 -28.04 18.92
CA THR A 77 3.48 -28.55 19.47
C THR A 77 3.38 -28.31 20.97
N GLY A 78 2.32 -27.63 21.38
CA GLY A 78 1.97 -27.42 22.77
C GLY A 78 1.72 -28.72 23.54
N PRO A 79 1.99 -28.76 24.86
CA PRO A 79 1.72 -29.94 25.67
C PRO A 79 0.23 -30.32 25.63
N ALA A 80 -0.06 -31.62 25.57
CA ALA A 80 -1.44 -32.09 25.53
C ALA A 80 -2.25 -31.58 26.74
N GLY A 81 -3.35 -30.88 26.47
CA GLY A 81 -4.23 -30.31 27.50
C GLY A 81 -3.72 -28.98 28.09
N ALA A 82 -2.70 -28.36 27.52
CA ALA A 82 -2.31 -27.00 27.88
C ALA A 82 -3.40 -26.00 27.46
N ASN A 83 -3.72 -25.07 28.36
CA ASN A 83 -4.68 -23.98 28.11
C ASN A 83 -4.07 -22.80 27.34
N GLY A 84 -2.87 -22.95 26.79
CA GLY A 84 -2.14 -21.95 26.03
C GLY A 84 -0.74 -22.46 25.74
N PHE A 85 -0.19 -22.07 24.60
CA PHE A 85 1.17 -22.42 24.21
C PHE A 85 1.78 -21.27 23.43
N ARG A 86 3.08 -21.04 23.61
CA ARG A 86 3.77 -19.96 22.94
C ARG A 86 5.13 -20.43 22.43
N LEU A 87 5.40 -20.18 21.16
CA LEU A 87 6.76 -20.18 20.63
C LEU A 87 7.28 -18.74 20.68
N ASP A 88 8.20 -18.46 21.61
CA ASP A 88 8.76 -17.13 21.84
C ASP A 88 10.23 -17.03 21.42
N ILE A 89 10.54 -16.15 20.48
CA ILE A 89 11.92 -15.76 20.19
C ILE A 89 12.26 -14.53 21.02
N GLY A 90 13.03 -14.75 22.09
CA GLY A 90 13.39 -13.76 23.10
C GLY A 90 14.44 -12.75 22.63
N ALA A 91 14.74 -11.78 23.50
CA ALA A 91 15.68 -10.69 23.21
C ALA A 91 17.11 -11.20 22.93
N GLY A 92 17.58 -11.06 21.69
CA GLY A 92 18.88 -11.57 21.22
C GLY A 92 18.80 -12.93 20.52
N GLY A 93 17.66 -13.61 20.59
CA GLY A 93 17.36 -14.79 19.79
C GLY A 93 17.05 -14.44 18.34
N ILE A 94 17.32 -15.38 17.44
CA ILE A 94 16.99 -15.29 16.02
C ILE A 94 16.30 -16.57 15.59
N LEU A 95 15.19 -16.46 14.87
CA LEU A 95 14.63 -17.58 14.12
C LEU A 95 14.73 -17.27 12.63
N SER A 96 15.34 -18.18 11.86
CA SER A 96 15.45 -18.10 10.42
C SER A 96 14.66 -19.25 9.77
N LEU A 97 13.55 -18.94 9.10
CA LEU A 97 12.85 -19.84 8.21
C LEU A 97 13.28 -19.54 6.77
N LEU A 98 14.15 -20.39 6.23
CA LEU A 98 14.70 -20.23 4.88
C LEU A 98 13.91 -21.04 3.85
N ALA A 99 14.24 -20.86 2.58
CA ALA A 99 13.45 -21.35 1.44
C ALA A 99 13.00 -22.82 1.59
N GLY A 100 11.71 -23.05 1.38
CA GLY A 100 11.06 -24.36 1.46
C GLY A 100 10.89 -24.91 2.88
N SER A 101 11.13 -24.10 3.91
CA SER A 101 10.78 -24.45 5.29
C SER A 101 9.30 -24.25 5.56
N ASP A 102 8.77 -25.05 6.47
CA ASP A 102 7.39 -25.01 6.91
C ASP A 102 7.38 -25.20 8.43
N LEU A 103 6.94 -24.18 9.17
CA LEU A 103 6.82 -24.23 10.62
C LEU A 103 5.35 -24.15 11.00
N GLN A 104 4.88 -25.14 11.73
CA GLN A 104 3.51 -25.19 12.25
C GLN A 104 3.55 -25.06 13.78
N VAL A 105 2.96 -24.00 14.33
CA VAL A 105 2.89 -23.73 15.77
C VAL A 105 1.47 -24.05 16.24
N THR A 106 1.33 -25.16 16.96
CA THR A 106 0.01 -25.77 17.20
C THR A 106 -0.19 -26.18 18.64
N ASN A 107 -1.44 -26.19 19.11
CA ASN A 107 -1.83 -26.74 20.41
C ASN A 107 -3.20 -27.42 20.30
N THR A 108 -3.46 -28.41 21.16
CA THR A 108 -4.73 -29.17 21.14
C THR A 108 -5.97 -28.31 21.39
N SER A 109 -5.81 -27.11 21.94
CA SER A 109 -6.87 -26.14 22.21
C SER A 109 -6.93 -25.00 21.19
N PHE A 110 -6.15 -25.06 20.09
CA PHE A 110 -6.05 -24.02 19.05
C PHE A 110 -5.70 -22.63 19.59
N ASN A 111 -4.86 -22.58 20.62
CA ASN A 111 -4.41 -21.34 21.24
C ASN A 111 -2.89 -21.30 21.37
N ALA A 112 -2.26 -21.65 20.25
CA ALA A 112 -0.82 -21.65 20.09
C ALA A 112 -0.39 -20.35 19.44
N GLN A 113 0.33 -19.54 20.20
CA GLN A 113 0.81 -18.24 19.78
C GLN A 113 2.25 -18.32 19.26
N PHE A 114 2.57 -17.52 18.24
CA PHE A 114 3.94 -17.21 17.85
C PHE A 114 4.30 -15.79 18.24
N GLU A 115 5.42 -15.60 18.93
CA GLU A 115 5.89 -14.26 19.29
C GLU A 115 7.37 -14.06 18.96
N ILE A 116 7.65 -12.90 18.36
CA ILE A 116 8.99 -12.34 18.29
C ILE A 116 9.04 -11.21 19.31
N SER A 117 9.63 -11.47 20.46
CA SER A 117 9.77 -10.50 21.54
C SER A 117 10.61 -9.29 21.13
N THR A 118 10.46 -8.17 21.83
CA THR A 118 11.33 -7.00 21.64
C THR A 118 12.80 -7.38 21.79
N GLY A 119 13.62 -7.05 20.78
CA GLY A 119 15.03 -7.44 20.69
C GLY A 119 15.28 -8.83 20.11
N GLY A 120 14.24 -9.64 19.88
CA GLY A 120 14.31 -10.85 19.05
C GLY A 120 14.31 -10.51 17.57
N THR A 121 14.77 -11.45 16.74
CA THR A 121 14.81 -11.29 15.27
C THR A 121 14.13 -12.47 14.57
N PHE A 122 13.34 -12.16 13.55
CA PHE A 122 12.77 -13.15 12.65
C PHE A 122 13.20 -12.90 11.21
N VAL A 123 13.77 -13.92 10.59
CA VAL A 123 14.16 -13.91 9.18
C VAL A 123 13.33 -14.96 8.47
N PHE A 124 12.53 -14.54 7.51
CA PHE A 124 11.59 -15.36 6.77
C PHE A 124 11.82 -15.19 5.27
N ALA A 125 12.14 -16.27 4.57
CA ALA A 125 12.44 -16.23 3.15
C ALA A 125 11.90 -17.45 2.42
N ASP A 126 10.92 -17.26 1.53
CA ASP A 126 10.28 -18.29 0.71
C ASP A 126 9.88 -19.54 1.52
N ALA A 127 9.33 -19.32 2.71
CA ALA A 127 8.93 -20.34 3.68
C ALA A 127 7.41 -20.26 3.96
N ASN A 128 6.91 -21.16 4.82
CA ASN A 128 5.56 -21.13 5.35
C ASN A 128 5.61 -21.09 6.88
N LEU A 129 4.76 -20.26 7.49
CA LEU A 129 4.48 -20.25 8.92
C LEU A 129 2.97 -20.37 9.10
N GLY A 130 2.52 -21.43 9.77
CA GLY A 130 1.14 -21.58 10.23
C GLY A 130 1.09 -21.58 11.75
N VAL A 131 0.17 -20.83 12.33
CA VAL A 131 0.03 -20.64 13.78
C VAL A 131 -1.45 -20.76 14.11
N ASP A 132 -1.79 -21.58 15.12
CA ASP A 132 -3.21 -21.81 15.44
C ASP A 132 -3.92 -20.51 15.87
N ASP A 133 -3.20 -19.61 16.55
CA ASP A 133 -3.72 -18.42 17.23
C ASP A 133 -2.86 -17.19 16.86
N ASP A 134 -2.72 -16.22 17.77
CA ASP A 134 -1.95 -14.99 17.59
C ASP A 134 -0.54 -15.13 16.98
N ILE A 135 -0.21 -14.20 16.09
CA ILE A 135 1.16 -13.90 15.64
C ILE A 135 1.55 -12.49 16.08
N LEU A 136 2.43 -12.37 17.07
CA LEU A 136 2.87 -11.07 17.61
C LEU A 136 4.31 -10.74 17.22
N LEU A 137 4.49 -9.65 16.48
CA LEU A 137 5.80 -9.21 15.96
C LEU A 137 6.26 -7.93 16.69
N ARG A 138 6.89 -8.10 17.86
CA ARG A 138 7.41 -7.02 18.72
C ARG A 138 8.90 -6.73 18.51
N GLY A 139 9.62 -7.64 17.85
CA GLY A 139 11.05 -7.52 17.55
C GLY A 139 11.35 -7.04 16.14
N THR A 140 12.52 -7.40 15.62
CA THR A 140 12.89 -7.15 14.22
C THR A 140 12.37 -8.29 13.35
N SER A 141 11.63 -7.99 12.29
CA SER A 141 11.06 -9.03 11.42
C SER A 141 11.30 -8.71 9.96
N MET A 142 11.88 -9.67 9.25
CA MET A 142 12.29 -9.53 7.85
C MET A 142 11.65 -10.65 7.03
N PHE A 143 10.76 -10.29 6.12
CA PHE A 143 10.00 -11.22 5.28
C PHE A 143 10.32 -11.03 3.81
N SER A 144 10.50 -12.13 3.08
CA SER A 144 10.75 -12.16 1.64
C SER A 144 10.06 -13.37 1.00
N GLY A 145 8.94 -13.16 0.31
CA GLY A 145 8.14 -14.25 -0.27
C GLY A 145 7.50 -15.16 0.81
N GLY A 146 6.86 -16.25 0.39
CA GLY A 146 6.24 -17.23 1.29
C GLY A 146 4.90 -16.80 1.90
N THR A 147 4.38 -17.61 2.82
CA THR A 147 3.05 -17.42 3.45
C THR A 147 3.12 -17.46 4.97
N VAL A 148 2.42 -16.54 5.63
CA VAL A 148 2.25 -16.50 7.09
C VAL A 148 0.76 -16.52 7.39
N GLU A 149 0.32 -17.47 8.21
CA GLU A 149 -1.09 -17.70 8.49
C GLU A 149 -1.34 -17.85 9.99
N SER A 150 -2.27 -17.03 10.50
CA SER A 150 -2.93 -17.23 11.80
C SER A 150 -4.30 -17.86 11.54
N PHE A 151 -4.56 -19.04 12.09
CA PHE A 151 -5.75 -19.84 11.78
C PHE A 151 -6.98 -19.49 12.61
N ALA A 152 -6.85 -18.80 13.75
CA ALA A 152 -7.97 -18.49 14.62
C ALA A 152 -8.07 -17.02 15.03
N ASP A 153 -6.97 -16.25 14.94
CA ASP A 153 -6.91 -14.92 15.55
C ASP A 153 -5.99 -13.98 14.74
N ASP A 154 -5.40 -13.00 15.42
CA ASP A 154 -4.78 -11.84 14.82
C ASP A 154 -3.32 -12.06 14.36
N ILE A 155 -2.92 -11.23 13.40
CA ILE A 155 -1.51 -10.93 13.12
C ILE A 155 -1.23 -9.49 13.54
N GLU A 156 -0.39 -9.30 14.55
CA GLU A 156 -0.03 -7.98 15.06
C GLU A 156 1.42 -7.57 14.74
N PHE A 157 1.56 -6.46 14.03
CA PHE A 157 2.83 -5.78 13.77
C PHE A 157 3.04 -4.65 14.80
N ILE A 158 3.87 -4.90 15.81
CA ILE A 158 4.01 -4.02 17.01
C ILE A 158 5.35 -3.26 17.02
N SER A 159 6.20 -3.48 16.02
CA SER A 159 7.54 -2.91 15.92
C SER A 159 7.72 -2.11 14.63
N SER A 160 8.46 -1.01 14.67
CA SER A 160 8.88 -0.28 13.46
C SER A 160 10.13 -0.89 12.80
N ALA A 161 10.64 -2.02 13.30
CA ALA A 161 11.75 -2.76 12.69
C ALA A 161 11.23 -3.89 11.79
N ILE A 162 10.38 -3.54 10.82
CA ILE A 162 9.73 -4.50 9.92
C ILE A 162 10.15 -4.24 8.47
N THR A 163 10.56 -5.29 7.76
CA THR A 163 10.76 -5.28 6.32
C THR A 163 9.98 -6.42 5.70
N ILE A 164 9.10 -6.13 4.74
CA ILE A 164 8.29 -7.12 4.02
C ILE A 164 8.49 -6.91 2.52
N ASN A 165 8.82 -8.00 1.82
CA ASN A 165 8.96 -8.03 0.37
C ASN A 165 8.27 -9.27 -0.23
N GLY A 166 7.05 -9.13 -0.74
CA GLY A 166 6.39 -10.22 -1.49
C GLY A 166 5.74 -11.32 -0.65
N THR A 167 5.65 -11.17 0.67
CA THR A 167 5.05 -12.19 1.56
C THR A 167 3.54 -12.01 1.65
N GLU A 168 2.82 -13.13 1.68
CA GLU A 168 1.38 -13.19 1.92
C GLU A 168 1.09 -13.47 3.41
N PHE A 169 0.22 -12.67 4.00
CA PHE A 169 -0.27 -12.79 5.37
C PHE A 169 -1.77 -13.08 5.32
N THR A 170 -2.21 -14.08 6.09
CA THR A 170 -3.62 -14.43 6.24
C THR A 170 -3.98 -14.53 7.71
N SER A 171 -4.98 -13.78 8.16
CA SER A 171 -5.54 -13.85 9.51
C SER A 171 -7.02 -14.24 9.45
N ASP A 172 -7.44 -15.22 10.24
CA ASP A 172 -8.85 -15.60 10.38
C ASP A 172 -9.66 -14.53 11.14
N ASP A 173 -9.00 -13.65 11.89
CA ASP A 173 -9.59 -12.43 12.44
C ASP A 173 -8.95 -11.17 11.80
N SER A 174 -8.08 -10.46 12.52
CA SER A 174 -7.59 -9.15 12.12
C SER A 174 -6.10 -9.12 11.79
N THR A 175 -5.70 -8.21 10.92
CA THR A 175 -4.28 -7.82 10.80
C THR A 175 -4.11 -6.41 11.32
N ILE A 176 -3.29 -6.23 12.36
CA ILE A 176 -3.20 -4.99 13.12
C ILE A 176 -1.79 -4.42 13.09
N PHE A 177 -1.66 -3.17 12.65
CA PHE A 177 -0.44 -2.37 12.72
C PHE A 177 -0.48 -1.44 13.92
N ARG A 178 0.40 -1.69 14.90
CA ARG A 178 0.54 -0.94 16.16
C ARG A 178 1.89 -0.24 16.27
N ALA A 179 2.50 0.03 15.14
CA ALA A 179 3.76 0.75 15.02
C ALA A 179 3.77 1.60 13.75
N GLU A 180 4.66 2.59 13.70
CA GLU A 180 4.88 3.35 12.48
C GLU A 180 5.60 2.48 11.44
N ILE A 181 4.94 2.23 10.32
CA ILE A 181 5.46 1.45 9.19
C ILE A 181 5.69 2.41 8.04
N THR A 182 6.80 3.15 8.11
CA THR A 182 7.20 4.12 7.10
C THR A 182 8.70 3.97 6.80
N PRO A 183 9.14 4.35 5.58
CA PRO A 183 10.58 4.43 5.28
C PRO A 183 11.35 5.31 6.26
N SER A 184 10.74 6.39 6.76
CA SER A 184 11.35 7.27 7.78
C SER A 184 11.55 6.59 9.14
N ALA A 185 10.69 5.63 9.49
CA ALA A 185 10.85 4.80 10.68
C ALA A 185 11.84 3.64 10.50
N GLY A 186 12.42 3.48 9.30
CA GLY A 186 13.28 2.35 8.96
C GLY A 186 12.52 1.08 8.60
N SER A 187 11.21 1.17 8.38
CA SER A 187 10.34 0.09 7.91
C SER A 187 10.09 0.16 6.42
N SER A 188 9.78 -0.99 5.79
CA SER A 188 9.31 -1.01 4.40
C SER A 188 8.41 -2.20 4.12
N VAL A 189 7.30 -1.96 3.42
CA VAL A 189 6.38 -3.00 2.96
C VAL A 189 6.19 -2.85 1.45
N THR A 190 6.58 -3.88 0.70
CA THR A 190 6.50 -3.88 -0.77
C THR A 190 6.05 -5.23 -1.30
N GLY A 191 5.16 -5.25 -2.28
CA GLY A 191 4.73 -6.51 -2.91
C GLY A 191 3.92 -7.44 -2.00
N ALA A 192 3.52 -6.99 -0.81
CA ALA A 192 2.90 -7.85 0.19
C ALA A 192 1.41 -8.05 -0.09
N THR A 193 0.86 -9.16 0.38
CA THR A 193 -0.59 -9.39 0.40
C THR A 193 -1.04 -9.59 1.84
N PHE A 194 -2.11 -8.93 2.25
CA PHE A 194 -2.74 -9.08 3.56
C PHE A 194 -4.20 -9.48 3.34
N ASN A 195 -4.55 -10.69 3.76
CA ASN A 195 -5.92 -11.18 3.76
C ASN A 195 -6.40 -11.21 5.23
N ALA A 196 -7.43 -10.44 5.57
CA ALA A 196 -7.99 -10.41 6.92
C ALA A 196 -9.50 -10.66 6.86
N ALA A 197 -9.97 -11.62 7.66
CA ALA A 197 -11.37 -12.01 7.67
C ALA A 197 -12.28 -11.10 8.53
N SER A 198 -11.70 -10.23 9.35
CA SER A 198 -12.44 -9.18 10.05
C SER A 198 -12.02 -7.79 9.58
N ARG A 199 -10.81 -7.35 9.91
CA ARG A 199 -10.42 -5.94 9.72
C ARG A 199 -8.92 -5.74 9.48
N ILE A 200 -8.58 -4.58 8.94
CA ILE A 200 -7.22 -4.04 8.97
C ILE A 200 -7.15 -2.91 9.99
N GLY A 201 -6.32 -3.14 11.00
CA GLY A 201 -6.10 -2.18 12.05
C GLY A 201 -4.90 -1.29 11.81
N VAL A 202 -5.06 0.03 11.94
CA VAL A 202 -3.93 0.97 11.96
C VAL A 202 -4.06 1.88 13.16
N ARG A 203 -3.27 1.65 14.21
CA ARG A 203 -3.45 2.32 15.50
C ARG A 203 -2.50 3.47 15.71
N GLU A 204 -2.96 4.72 15.86
CA GLU A 204 -2.15 5.90 16.24
C GLU A 204 -0.92 6.23 15.35
N PHE A 205 -0.68 5.46 14.29
CA PHE A 205 0.54 5.52 13.47
C PHE A 205 0.22 5.62 11.98
N ASN A 206 1.23 5.99 11.20
CA ASN A 206 1.17 5.95 9.75
C ASN A 206 1.73 4.62 9.25
N VAL A 207 1.00 3.99 8.33
CA VAL A 207 1.42 2.80 7.58
C VAL A 207 1.48 3.19 6.12
N THR A 208 2.62 2.95 5.49
CA THR A 208 2.83 3.16 4.05
C THR A 208 3.27 1.87 3.39
N VAL A 209 2.54 1.46 2.37
CA VAL A 209 2.87 0.27 1.56
C VAL A 209 3.06 0.67 0.09
N THR A 210 3.79 -0.16 -0.65
CA THR A 210 4.00 0.03 -2.10
C THR A 210 3.73 -1.27 -2.84
N ASP A 211 3.03 -1.22 -3.96
CA ASP A 211 2.67 -2.40 -4.76
C ASP A 211 2.11 -3.56 -3.91
N SER A 212 1.30 -3.26 -2.88
CA SER A 212 0.81 -4.25 -1.91
C SER A 212 -0.72 -4.31 -1.90
N HIS A 213 -1.27 -5.46 -1.53
CA HIS A 213 -2.69 -5.76 -1.64
C HIS A 213 -3.30 -6.06 -0.27
N PHE A 214 -4.38 -5.37 0.07
CA PHE A 214 -5.21 -5.64 1.23
C PHE A 214 -6.57 -6.18 0.77
N ASN A 215 -6.92 -7.37 1.23
CA ASN A 215 -8.21 -8.01 0.99
C ASN A 215 -8.89 -8.24 2.35
N VAL A 216 -9.91 -7.44 2.63
CA VAL A 216 -10.57 -7.40 3.94
C VAL A 216 -12.06 -7.62 3.72
N THR A 217 -12.65 -8.53 4.48
CA THR A 217 -14.11 -8.74 4.45
C THR A 217 -14.88 -7.73 5.29
N GLY A 218 -14.24 -7.10 6.28
CA GLY A 218 -14.77 -5.94 6.99
C GLY A 218 -13.89 -4.69 6.78
N ASP A 219 -13.65 -3.94 7.84
CA ASP A 219 -13.26 -2.52 7.75
C ASP A 219 -11.75 -2.24 7.86
N VAL A 220 -11.40 -1.00 7.53
CA VAL A 220 -10.13 -0.38 7.96
C VAL A 220 -10.42 0.59 9.11
N GLU A 221 -9.73 0.44 10.25
CA GLU A 221 -10.04 1.23 11.46
C GLU A 221 -8.81 1.52 12.35
N ASP A 222 -8.95 2.52 13.22
CA ASP A 222 -7.97 2.86 14.27
C ASP A 222 -8.26 2.00 15.51
N VAL A 223 -7.90 0.72 15.43
CA VAL A 223 -8.30 -0.31 16.40
C VAL A 223 -8.16 0.16 17.85
N PHE A 224 -9.20 -0.12 18.63
CA PHE A 224 -9.35 0.20 20.05
C PHE A 224 -9.59 1.68 20.34
N ALA A 225 -9.80 2.52 19.32
CA ALA A 225 -10.10 3.92 19.51
C ALA A 225 -11.61 4.19 19.41
N THR A 226 -12.25 4.46 20.54
CA THR A 226 -13.65 4.90 20.52
C THR A 226 -13.75 6.42 20.36
N ASP A 227 -14.49 6.87 19.33
CA ASP A 227 -14.87 8.27 19.09
C ASP A 227 -13.71 9.28 19.11
N LEU A 228 -12.70 9.09 18.25
CA LEU A 228 -11.62 10.06 18.15
C LEU A 228 -12.09 11.41 17.56
N PRO A 229 -11.78 12.54 18.22
CA PRO A 229 -12.18 13.86 17.74
C PRO A 229 -11.39 14.30 16.49
N THR A 230 -10.30 13.60 16.16
CA THR A 230 -9.45 13.85 15.00
C THR A 230 -8.78 12.56 14.55
N ALA A 231 -8.66 12.38 13.25
CA ALA A 231 -7.96 11.26 12.65
C ALA A 231 -6.47 11.21 13.07
N THR A 232 -6.05 10.12 13.71
CA THR A 232 -4.66 9.92 14.21
C THR A 232 -3.85 8.99 13.33
N ALA A 233 -4.45 7.92 12.83
CA ALA A 233 -3.80 6.94 11.97
C ALA A 233 -3.94 7.26 10.47
N ALA A 234 -3.00 6.75 9.66
CA ALA A 234 -3.14 6.77 8.21
C ALA A 234 -2.68 5.46 7.57
N LEU A 235 -3.47 4.98 6.60
CA LEU A 235 -3.08 3.93 5.67
C LEU A 235 -2.79 4.57 4.31
N THR A 236 -1.53 4.54 3.89
CA THR A 236 -1.07 5.11 2.62
C THR A 236 -0.71 4.00 1.64
N LEU A 237 -1.37 4.01 0.48
CA LEU A 237 -1.17 3.07 -0.62
C LEU A 237 -0.41 3.77 -1.75
N LEU A 238 0.75 3.22 -2.14
CA LEU A 238 1.59 3.72 -3.23
C LEU A 238 1.80 2.65 -4.31
N GLY A 239 2.36 3.04 -5.46
CA GLY A 239 2.50 2.16 -6.63
C GLY A 239 1.15 1.61 -7.10
N ASN A 240 1.11 0.33 -7.44
CA ASN A 240 -0.10 -0.40 -7.85
C ASN A 240 -0.83 -1.07 -6.67
N SER A 241 -0.70 -0.51 -5.46
CA SER A 241 -1.34 -1.10 -4.28
C SER A 241 -2.86 -1.12 -4.41
N THR A 242 -3.49 -2.13 -3.81
CA THR A 242 -4.96 -2.23 -3.76
C THR A 242 -5.48 -2.42 -2.35
N LEU A 243 -6.66 -1.86 -2.07
CA LEU A 243 -7.45 -2.15 -0.88
C LEU A 243 -8.84 -2.57 -1.31
N ILE A 244 -9.34 -3.67 -0.76
CA ILE A 244 -10.75 -4.03 -0.73
C ILE A 244 -11.12 -4.14 0.74
N ALA A 245 -12.07 -3.33 1.17
CA ALA A 245 -12.61 -3.32 2.53
C ALA A 245 -14.07 -2.90 2.47
N ASP A 246 -14.78 -3.04 3.57
CA ASP A 246 -16.15 -2.58 3.67
C ASP A 246 -16.21 -1.04 3.80
N GLN A 247 -15.65 -0.51 4.89
CA GLN A 247 -15.58 0.92 5.18
C GLN A 247 -14.21 1.35 5.73
N VAL A 248 -14.08 2.66 5.97
CA VAL A 248 -12.97 3.26 6.71
C VAL A 248 -13.52 3.96 7.95
N GLN A 249 -13.18 3.46 9.13
CA GLN A 249 -13.80 3.85 10.39
C GLN A 249 -12.81 4.44 11.41
N GLU A 250 -13.37 4.95 12.52
CA GLU A 250 -12.66 5.35 13.74
C GLU A 250 -11.57 6.42 13.54
N GLY A 251 -11.68 7.23 12.48
CA GLY A 251 -10.73 8.30 12.22
C GLY A 251 -9.47 7.86 11.46
N VAL A 252 -9.53 6.79 10.67
CA VAL A 252 -8.42 6.48 9.75
C VAL A 252 -8.40 7.44 8.55
N ARG A 253 -7.20 7.93 8.20
CA ARG A 253 -6.97 8.61 6.91
C ARG A 253 -6.48 7.60 5.88
N LEU A 254 -7.31 7.30 4.89
CA LEU A 254 -6.90 6.55 3.71
C LEU A 254 -6.25 7.50 2.69
N ILE A 255 -5.03 7.20 2.25
CA ILE A 255 -4.29 8.03 1.30
C ILE A 255 -3.90 7.18 0.09
N LEU A 256 -4.32 7.59 -1.09
CA LEU A 256 -4.08 6.88 -2.35
C LEU A 256 -3.12 7.68 -3.23
N GLY A 257 -1.91 7.18 -3.41
CA GLY A 257 -0.89 7.74 -4.30
C GLY A 257 -0.71 6.92 -5.58
N ASP A 258 0.10 7.43 -6.51
CA ASP A 258 0.48 6.76 -7.76
C ASP A 258 -0.73 6.17 -8.52
N SER A 259 -0.72 4.86 -8.80
CA SER A 259 -1.79 4.12 -9.48
C SER A 259 -2.58 3.22 -8.54
N SER A 260 -2.60 3.55 -7.24
CA SER A 260 -3.28 2.73 -6.23
C SER A 260 -4.80 2.83 -6.31
N THR A 261 -5.47 1.76 -5.90
CA THR A 261 -6.94 1.68 -5.92
C THR A 261 -7.49 1.20 -4.59
N ALA A 262 -8.49 1.88 -4.06
CA ALA A 262 -9.29 1.36 -2.94
C ALA A 262 -10.73 1.11 -3.38
N THR A 263 -11.29 -0.02 -2.98
CA THR A 263 -12.69 -0.39 -3.18
C THR A 263 -13.35 -0.54 -1.82
N LEU A 264 -14.34 0.30 -1.55
CA LEU A 264 -15.19 0.22 -0.36
C LEU A 264 -16.51 -0.45 -0.74
N THR A 265 -16.75 -1.64 -0.22
CA THR A 265 -17.87 -2.49 -0.66
C THR A 265 -19.20 -2.02 -0.12
N ASN A 266 -19.24 -1.44 1.08
CA ASN A 266 -20.48 -1.11 1.77
C ASN A 266 -21.45 -2.30 1.73
N GLU A 267 -20.98 -3.45 2.22
CA GLU A 267 -21.82 -4.61 2.43
C GLU A 267 -22.88 -4.25 3.48
N ALA A 268 -24.12 -4.68 3.25
CA ALA A 268 -25.27 -4.09 3.93
C ALA A 268 -25.35 -4.48 5.42
N ASP A 269 -24.80 -3.64 6.29
CA ASP A 269 -25.17 -3.61 7.70
C ASP A 269 -26.33 -2.59 7.91
N PRO A 270 -27.47 -2.97 8.52
CA PRO A 270 -28.57 -2.05 8.82
C PRO A 270 -28.21 -0.88 9.75
N ASP A 271 -27.11 -0.97 10.50
CA ASP A 271 -26.69 0.06 11.46
C ASP A 271 -25.65 1.03 10.87
N GLU A 272 -25.16 0.80 9.65
CA GLU A 272 -24.05 1.57 9.07
C GLU A 272 -24.48 2.31 7.79
N LEU A 273 -24.26 3.63 7.81
CA LEU A 273 -24.89 4.56 6.88
C LEU A 273 -23.90 5.17 5.87
N THR A 274 -22.58 4.95 6.04
CA THR A 274 -21.53 5.69 5.32
C THR A 274 -20.22 4.88 5.10
N TRP A 275 -19.50 5.13 4.00
CA TRP A 275 -18.20 4.52 3.69
C TRP A 275 -17.10 5.05 4.62
N PHE A 276 -17.36 6.20 5.25
CA PHE A 276 -16.44 6.90 6.14
C PHE A 276 -17.21 7.36 7.38
N THR A 277 -16.92 6.74 8.52
CA THR A 277 -17.53 7.10 9.81
C THR A 277 -16.67 8.12 10.56
N GLU A 278 -17.17 8.63 11.70
CA GLU A 278 -16.51 9.61 12.59
C GLU A 278 -15.73 10.72 11.85
N THR A 279 -14.39 10.71 11.98
CA THR A 279 -13.46 11.67 11.37
C THR A 279 -12.65 11.06 10.24
N SER A 280 -12.99 9.85 9.80
CA SER A 280 -12.33 9.14 8.71
C SER A 280 -12.43 9.92 7.40
N THR A 281 -11.39 9.81 6.58
CA THR A 281 -11.27 10.53 5.30
C THR A 281 -10.54 9.69 4.27
N ALA A 282 -10.77 9.98 2.99
CA ALA A 282 -9.94 9.50 1.90
C ALA A 282 -9.30 10.68 1.17
N THR A 283 -8.03 10.56 0.80
CA THR A 283 -7.30 11.55 -0.01
C THR A 283 -6.73 10.88 -1.25
N LEU A 284 -7.07 11.38 -2.43
CA LEU A 284 -6.43 10.99 -3.69
C LEU A 284 -5.29 11.96 -3.98
N ASN A 285 -4.06 11.50 -3.84
CA ASN A 285 -2.83 12.27 -4.09
C ASN A 285 -2.33 12.16 -5.53
N SER A 286 -3.05 11.45 -6.40
CA SER A 286 -2.64 11.23 -7.80
C SER A 286 -3.86 11.11 -8.72
N PRO A 287 -3.79 11.62 -9.97
CA PRO A 287 -4.83 11.43 -10.99
C PRO A 287 -4.97 9.98 -11.44
N ASN A 288 -3.97 9.15 -11.21
CA ASN A 288 -4.03 7.73 -11.54
C ASN A 288 -4.56 6.88 -10.39
N ALA A 289 -4.74 7.46 -9.20
CA ALA A 289 -5.35 6.77 -8.08
C ALA A 289 -6.88 6.76 -8.21
N GLN A 290 -7.50 5.68 -7.72
CA GLN A 290 -8.95 5.50 -7.80
C GLN A 290 -9.55 5.11 -6.46
N LEU A 291 -10.65 5.77 -6.11
CA LEU A 291 -11.51 5.35 -5.01
C LEU A 291 -12.83 4.85 -5.59
N ILE A 292 -13.10 3.56 -5.41
CA ILE A 292 -14.29 2.88 -5.89
C ILE A 292 -15.23 2.70 -4.70
N LEU A 293 -16.37 3.35 -4.77
CA LEU A 293 -17.42 3.31 -3.76
C LEU A 293 -18.54 2.44 -4.32
N LEU A 294 -18.68 1.23 -3.79
CA LEU A 294 -19.75 0.32 -4.15
C LEU A 294 -20.97 0.56 -3.26
N ASN A 295 -22.16 0.27 -3.78
CA ASN A 295 -23.47 0.38 -3.12
C ASN A 295 -23.85 1.77 -2.57
N PRO A 296 -24.97 2.38 -3.02
CA PRO A 296 -25.39 3.69 -2.51
C PRO A 296 -25.59 3.74 -0.99
N GLN A 297 -25.46 4.94 -0.43
CA GLN A 297 -25.56 5.22 1.00
C GLN A 297 -26.59 6.31 1.29
N THR A 298 -26.92 6.50 2.57
CA THR A 298 -27.91 7.50 2.99
C THR A 298 -27.29 8.87 3.27
N ASP A 299 -26.06 8.88 3.78
CA ASP A 299 -25.35 10.11 4.15
C ASP A 299 -24.21 10.41 3.18
N SER A 300 -24.02 11.71 2.90
CA SER A 300 -23.09 12.16 1.88
C SER A 300 -21.64 12.10 2.37
N SER A 301 -20.81 11.34 1.68
CA SER A 301 -19.36 11.26 1.91
C SER A 301 -18.55 12.34 1.18
N ALA A 302 -19.20 13.23 0.42
CA ALA A 302 -18.52 14.24 -0.41
C ALA A 302 -17.57 15.16 0.38
N ALA A 303 -17.86 15.43 1.66
CA ALA A 303 -17.00 16.27 2.50
C ALA A 303 -15.79 15.51 3.09
N LYS A 304 -15.78 14.17 3.01
CA LYS A 304 -14.75 13.27 3.56
C LYS A 304 -13.67 12.90 2.56
N ILE A 305 -13.87 13.26 1.29
CA ILE A 305 -13.02 12.85 0.18
C ILE A 305 -12.27 14.07 -0.34
N PHE A 306 -10.94 14.02 -0.32
CA PHE A 306 -10.05 15.13 -0.59
C PHE A 306 -9.21 14.89 -1.84
N ASN A 307 -9.06 15.95 -2.62
CA ASN A 307 -8.11 16.00 -3.71
C ASN A 307 -6.79 16.46 -3.09
N GLY A 308 -5.83 15.55 -2.97
CA GLY A 308 -4.54 15.81 -2.35
C GLY A 308 -3.69 16.83 -3.11
N VAL A 309 -3.94 17.03 -4.41
CA VAL A 309 -3.24 18.03 -5.23
C VAL A 309 -3.72 19.44 -4.89
N THR A 310 -5.03 19.64 -4.71
CA THR A 310 -5.60 20.96 -4.42
C THR A 310 -5.81 21.24 -2.93
N GLY A 311 -5.82 20.19 -2.11
CA GLY A 311 -6.19 20.22 -0.69
C GLY A 311 -7.68 20.41 -0.43
N MET A 312 -8.52 20.46 -1.47
CA MET A 312 -9.96 20.71 -1.36
C MET A 312 -10.76 19.40 -1.36
N SER A 313 -11.85 19.36 -0.59
CA SER A 313 -12.78 18.23 -0.62
C SER A 313 -13.67 18.27 -1.86
N TYR A 314 -14.22 17.11 -2.25
CA TYR A 314 -15.21 17.02 -3.34
C TYR A 314 -16.39 17.98 -3.10
N ALA A 315 -16.90 18.06 -1.86
CA ALA A 315 -17.99 18.96 -1.49
C ALA A 315 -17.64 20.45 -1.67
N SER A 316 -16.36 20.80 -1.57
CA SER A 316 -15.89 22.18 -1.68
C SER A 316 -15.59 22.58 -3.14
N ASP A 317 -15.06 21.65 -3.93
CA ASP A 317 -14.79 21.84 -5.35
C ASP A 317 -14.87 20.51 -6.11
N SER A 318 -16.01 20.24 -6.75
CA SER A 318 -16.21 19.04 -7.58
C SER A 318 -15.63 19.18 -9.00
N SER A 319 -15.16 20.36 -9.41
CA SER A 319 -14.71 20.59 -10.80
C SER A 319 -13.41 19.87 -11.15
N THR A 320 -12.64 19.51 -10.11
CA THR A 320 -11.36 18.79 -10.23
C THR A 320 -11.51 17.27 -10.10
N TRP A 321 -12.75 16.76 -10.14
CA TRP A 321 -13.06 15.34 -9.96
C TRP A 321 -13.75 14.73 -11.18
N ILE A 322 -13.59 13.42 -11.33
CA ILE A 322 -14.35 12.62 -12.27
C ILE A 322 -15.15 11.58 -11.47
N PRO A 323 -16.50 11.56 -11.60
CA PRO A 323 -17.35 12.56 -12.27
C PRO A 323 -17.51 13.85 -11.42
N THR A 324 -17.81 14.99 -12.06
CA THR A 324 -18.03 16.28 -11.37
C THR A 324 -19.43 16.42 -10.74
N THR A 325 -20.32 15.46 -10.99
CA THR A 325 -21.76 15.51 -10.66
C THR A 325 -22.20 14.47 -9.64
N TRP A 326 -21.26 13.76 -9.00
CA TRP A 326 -21.58 12.84 -7.91
C TRP A 326 -22.26 13.59 -6.75
N ASN A 327 -23.31 12.98 -6.20
CA ASN A 327 -24.14 13.52 -5.12
C ASN A 327 -23.58 13.21 -3.72
N GLY A 328 -22.49 12.44 -3.65
CA GLY A 328 -21.88 12.02 -2.39
C GLY A 328 -22.47 10.75 -1.78
N THR A 329 -23.50 10.16 -2.39
CA THR A 329 -24.24 9.01 -1.84
C THR A 329 -24.35 7.84 -2.81
N ASP A 330 -24.32 8.06 -4.12
CA ASP A 330 -24.48 6.97 -5.09
C ASP A 330 -23.17 6.19 -5.28
N ALA A 331 -23.24 4.93 -5.69
CA ALA A 331 -22.07 4.17 -6.09
C ALA A 331 -21.31 4.88 -7.24
N VAL A 332 -19.98 4.96 -7.14
CA VAL A 332 -19.15 5.75 -8.06
C VAL A 332 -17.70 5.26 -8.06
N THR A 333 -16.99 5.45 -9.16
CA THR A 333 -15.52 5.47 -9.16
C THR A 333 -15.07 6.91 -9.24
N LEU A 334 -14.40 7.37 -8.19
CA LEU A 334 -13.81 8.70 -8.09
C LEU A 334 -12.34 8.65 -8.49
N SER A 335 -11.95 9.63 -9.29
CA SER A 335 -10.57 9.98 -9.59
C SER A 335 -10.47 11.49 -9.69
N ILE A 336 -9.27 12.04 -9.51
CA ILE A 336 -9.06 13.46 -9.79
C ILE A 336 -8.85 13.66 -11.28
N THR A 337 -9.41 14.73 -11.82
CA THR A 337 -9.23 15.09 -13.23
C THR A 337 -7.75 15.35 -13.49
N SER A 338 -7.12 14.52 -14.32
CA SER A 338 -5.78 14.85 -14.84
C SER A 338 -5.89 16.12 -15.67
N LEU A 339 -5.21 17.20 -15.27
CA LEU A 339 -4.99 18.31 -16.19
C LEU A 339 -4.20 17.75 -17.38
N PRO A 340 -4.59 18.07 -18.64
CA PRO A 340 -3.75 17.72 -19.77
C PRO A 340 -2.37 18.31 -19.50
N SER A 341 -1.33 17.46 -19.45
CA SER A 341 -0.02 17.98 -19.13
C SER A 341 0.35 19.06 -20.17
N ASN A 342 0.97 20.16 -19.76
CA ASN A 342 1.39 21.23 -20.63
C ASN A 342 2.88 21.53 -20.42
N ALA A 343 3.70 21.10 -21.37
CA ALA A 343 5.15 21.28 -21.32
C ALA A 343 5.63 22.57 -22.01
N ASP A 344 4.71 23.39 -22.54
CA ASP A 344 4.97 24.75 -22.99
C ASP A 344 4.96 25.67 -21.76
N PHE A 345 6.13 25.82 -21.15
CA PHE A 345 6.31 26.53 -19.89
C PHE A 345 6.57 28.03 -20.10
N ASP A 346 7.09 28.44 -21.25
CA ASP A 346 7.22 29.86 -21.58
C ASP A 346 5.97 30.47 -22.26
N GLY A 347 5.03 29.62 -22.65
CA GLY A 347 3.70 29.97 -23.16
C GLY A 347 3.72 30.46 -24.60
N ASP A 348 4.75 30.13 -25.39
CA ASP A 348 4.91 30.59 -26.76
C ASP A 348 4.26 29.68 -27.82
N GLY A 349 3.66 28.57 -27.38
CA GLY A 349 2.85 27.67 -28.18
C GLY A 349 3.61 26.51 -28.80
N ASP A 350 4.89 26.34 -28.47
CA ASP A 350 5.66 25.15 -28.79
C ASP A 350 6.31 24.51 -27.54
N VAL A 351 6.97 23.37 -27.72
CA VAL A 351 7.67 22.67 -26.63
C VAL A 351 9.09 22.42 -27.10
N ASP A 352 10.03 23.23 -26.60
CA ASP A 352 11.40 23.29 -27.10
C ASP A 352 12.46 23.34 -25.98
N GLY A 353 13.69 23.75 -26.33
CA GLY A 353 14.80 23.82 -25.37
C GLY A 353 14.66 24.92 -24.32
N ARG A 354 13.83 25.95 -24.54
CA ARG A 354 13.53 27.01 -23.57
C ARG A 354 12.67 26.48 -22.44
N ASP A 355 11.67 25.66 -22.76
CA ASP A 355 10.88 24.94 -21.78
C ASP A 355 11.75 24.04 -20.93
N PHE A 356 12.64 23.27 -21.57
CA PHE A 356 13.59 22.43 -20.83
C PHE A 356 14.40 23.23 -19.80
N LEU A 357 14.85 24.44 -20.16
CA LEU A 357 15.57 25.32 -19.23
C LEU A 357 14.69 25.90 -18.13
N ILE A 358 13.37 26.03 -18.34
CA ILE A 358 12.42 26.41 -17.29
C ILE A 358 12.27 25.25 -16.32
N TRP A 359 11.97 24.05 -16.80
CA TRP A 359 11.90 22.84 -15.96
C TRP A 359 13.19 22.62 -15.18
N GLN A 360 14.35 22.70 -15.84
CA GLN A 360 15.64 22.50 -15.18
C GLN A 360 15.88 23.49 -14.04
N ARG A 361 15.41 24.73 -14.17
CA ARG A 361 15.52 25.76 -13.12
C ARG A 361 14.47 25.58 -12.02
N GLY A 362 13.33 24.98 -12.34
CA GLY A 362 12.25 24.70 -11.41
C GLY A 362 12.39 23.38 -10.66
N PHE A 363 13.25 22.46 -11.10
CA PHE A 363 13.38 21.13 -10.51
C PHE A 363 13.52 21.18 -8.97
N GLY A 364 12.60 20.49 -8.29
CA GLY A 364 12.48 20.45 -6.83
C GLY A 364 11.58 21.54 -6.21
N LEU A 365 11.01 22.45 -7.00
CA LEU A 365 9.99 23.40 -6.53
C LEU A 365 8.68 22.66 -6.19
N THR A 366 7.99 23.15 -5.16
CA THR A 366 6.69 22.65 -4.72
C THR A 366 5.69 23.81 -4.59
N GLY A 367 4.40 23.51 -4.45
CA GLY A 367 3.32 24.51 -4.37
C GLY A 367 3.13 25.32 -5.66
N GLN A 368 3.47 24.77 -6.81
CA GLN A 368 3.23 25.43 -8.09
C GLN A 368 1.72 25.53 -8.36
N THR A 369 1.29 26.66 -8.91
CA THR A 369 -0.11 26.90 -9.28
C THR A 369 -0.31 26.96 -10.79
N SER A 370 0.78 26.83 -11.56
CA SER A 370 0.81 26.84 -13.02
C SER A 370 2.09 26.19 -13.53
N ASN A 371 2.08 25.79 -14.81
CA ASN A 371 3.21 25.12 -15.45
C ASN A 371 4.42 26.04 -15.75
N SER A 372 4.29 27.36 -15.59
CA SER A 372 5.33 28.37 -15.90
C SER A 372 6.69 28.16 -15.22
N ASN A 373 6.74 27.29 -14.22
CA ASN A 373 7.94 26.95 -13.46
C ASN A 373 8.42 25.52 -13.73
N GLY A 374 7.83 24.82 -14.69
CA GLY A 374 8.19 23.46 -15.07
C GLY A 374 7.25 22.36 -14.58
N ASP A 375 6.11 22.70 -13.96
CA ASP A 375 5.10 21.74 -13.49
C ASP A 375 4.17 21.38 -14.66
N ALA A 376 4.58 20.42 -15.48
CA ALA A 376 3.87 20.04 -16.69
C ALA A 376 2.54 19.37 -16.38
N ASN A 377 2.50 18.52 -15.36
CA ASN A 377 1.31 17.74 -15.03
C ASN A 377 0.34 18.49 -14.09
N GLY A 378 0.73 19.65 -13.58
CA GLY A 378 -0.09 20.50 -12.72
C GLY A 378 -0.29 19.93 -11.31
N ASN A 379 0.62 19.06 -10.84
CA ASN A 379 0.53 18.44 -9.52
C ASN A 379 1.12 19.32 -8.40
N GLY A 380 1.60 20.52 -8.75
CA GLY A 380 2.17 21.48 -7.82
C GLY A 380 3.65 21.21 -7.51
N THR A 381 4.28 20.19 -8.09
CA THR A 381 5.69 19.85 -7.90
C THR A 381 6.41 19.79 -9.23
N VAL A 382 7.68 20.18 -9.27
CA VAL A 382 8.49 20.12 -10.49
C VAL A 382 9.53 19.01 -10.34
N ASP A 383 9.34 17.89 -11.00
CA ASP A 383 10.16 16.70 -10.83
C ASP A 383 10.44 15.93 -12.14
N GLY A 384 10.83 14.65 -12.03
CA GLY A 384 11.14 13.82 -13.20
C GLY A 384 9.93 13.46 -14.06
N VAL A 385 8.72 13.51 -13.52
CA VAL A 385 7.48 13.26 -14.26
C VAL A 385 7.25 14.39 -15.27
N ASP A 386 7.49 15.64 -14.86
CA ASP A 386 7.36 16.79 -15.77
C ASP A 386 8.39 16.77 -16.90
N LEU A 387 9.60 16.29 -16.61
CA LEU A 387 10.61 16.07 -17.64
C LEU A 387 10.14 15.05 -18.67
N ALA A 388 9.53 13.95 -18.21
CA ALA A 388 9.01 12.92 -19.10
C ALA A 388 7.89 13.48 -19.99
N ASP A 389 7.03 14.34 -19.44
CA ASP A 389 6.00 15.07 -20.20
C ASP A 389 6.61 16.00 -21.25
N TRP A 390 7.65 16.76 -20.90
CA TRP A 390 8.39 17.59 -21.85
C TRP A 390 9.03 16.74 -22.96
N GLN A 391 9.70 15.64 -22.60
CA GLN A 391 10.33 14.73 -23.58
C GLN A 391 9.31 14.15 -24.55
N ALA A 392 8.12 13.79 -24.05
CA ALA A 392 7.04 13.25 -24.87
C ALA A 392 6.46 14.28 -25.85
N LYS A 393 6.57 15.57 -25.53
CA LYS A 393 5.99 16.67 -26.33
C LYS A 393 7.02 17.49 -27.10
N TYR A 394 8.31 17.28 -26.85
CA TYR A 394 9.39 18.01 -27.50
C TYR A 394 9.29 17.93 -29.03
N GLY A 395 9.23 19.08 -29.69
CA GLY A 395 9.06 19.18 -31.13
C GLY A 395 7.66 18.81 -31.65
N GLY A 396 6.67 18.68 -30.75
CA GLY A 396 5.26 18.55 -31.09
C GLY A 396 4.78 19.80 -31.85
N ALA A 397 3.98 19.59 -32.89
CA ALA A 397 3.52 20.69 -33.74
C ALA A 397 2.73 21.73 -32.92
N PRO A 398 2.91 23.04 -33.17
CA PRO A 398 2.12 24.08 -32.53
C PRO A 398 0.64 23.80 -32.79
N LEU A 399 -0.21 24.06 -31.79
CA LEU A 399 -1.66 23.96 -31.90
C LEU A 399 -2.12 24.63 -33.20
N VAL A 400 -2.46 23.82 -34.20
CA VAL A 400 -2.99 24.34 -35.47
C VAL A 400 -4.33 24.96 -35.14
N ALA A 401 -4.37 26.30 -35.07
CA ALA A 401 -5.61 27.03 -34.92
C ALA A 401 -6.60 26.52 -35.98
N ALA A 402 -7.75 26.00 -35.54
CA ALA A 402 -8.81 25.62 -36.44
C ALA A 402 -9.23 26.87 -37.22
N VAL A 403 -8.77 26.97 -38.47
CA VAL A 403 -9.26 27.98 -39.39
C VAL A 403 -10.69 27.59 -39.71
N ALA A 404 -11.64 28.09 -38.92
CA ALA A 404 -13.04 28.07 -39.29
C ALA A 404 -13.13 28.79 -40.65
N ALA A 405 -13.45 28.04 -41.70
CA ALA A 405 -13.68 28.62 -43.02
C ALA A 405 -14.78 29.67 -42.86
N VAL A 406 -14.39 30.94 -42.92
CA VAL A 406 -15.34 32.05 -42.94
C VAL A 406 -16.20 31.82 -44.19
N PRO A 407 -17.52 31.62 -44.05
CA PRO A 407 -18.38 31.47 -45.22
C PRO A 407 -18.22 32.72 -46.08
N GLU A 408 -17.80 32.54 -47.33
CA GLU A 408 -17.65 33.67 -48.26
C GLU A 408 -18.97 34.45 -48.31
N PRO A 409 -18.94 35.80 -48.26
CA PRO A 409 -20.17 36.57 -48.19
C PRO A 409 -21.08 36.26 -49.39
N ALA A 410 -22.33 35.88 -49.11
CA ALA A 410 -23.40 35.72 -50.10
C ALA A 410 -23.68 36.99 -50.95
N SER A 411 -22.93 38.07 -50.71
CA SER A 411 -22.90 39.33 -51.45
C SER A 411 -22.71 39.14 -52.96
N LEU A 412 -21.83 38.22 -53.40
CA LEU A 412 -21.65 37.94 -54.83
C LEU A 412 -22.88 37.29 -55.45
N LEU A 413 -23.55 36.40 -54.71
CA LEU A 413 -24.80 35.75 -55.11
C LEU A 413 -25.95 36.76 -55.20
N LEU A 414 -26.02 37.72 -54.26
CA LEU A 414 -26.98 38.83 -54.31
C LEU A 414 -26.74 39.78 -55.48
N ILE A 415 -25.48 40.08 -55.81
CA ILE A 415 -25.14 40.91 -56.98
C ILE A 415 -25.55 40.19 -58.28
N ILE A 416 -25.27 38.89 -58.41
CA ILE A 416 -25.66 38.09 -59.58
C ILE A 416 -27.19 38.04 -59.72
N MET A 417 -27.92 37.83 -58.62
CA MET A 417 -29.39 37.83 -58.64
C MET A 417 -29.98 39.21 -58.97
N ALA A 418 -29.37 40.29 -58.50
CA ALA A 418 -29.79 41.65 -58.84
C ALA A 418 -29.59 41.98 -60.34
N VAL A 419 -28.47 41.57 -60.92
CA VAL A 419 -28.16 41.76 -62.35
C VAL A 419 -29.07 40.89 -63.24
N ALA A 420 -29.34 39.65 -62.83
CA ALA A 420 -30.28 38.77 -63.52
C ALA A 420 -31.73 39.30 -63.48
N GLY A 421 -32.16 39.83 -62.32
CA GLY A 421 -33.48 40.45 -62.16
C GLY A 421 -33.69 41.71 -63.01
N TYR A 422 -32.64 42.50 -63.24
CA TYR A 422 -32.70 43.69 -64.10
C TYR A 422 -32.81 43.32 -65.60
N SER A 423 -32.13 42.26 -66.01
CA SER A 423 -32.10 41.80 -67.41
C SER A 423 -33.43 41.19 -67.89
N CYS A 424 -34.23 40.62 -66.97
CA CYS A 424 -35.57 40.11 -67.30
C CYS A 424 -36.64 41.20 -67.47
N LYS A 425 -36.41 42.43 -66.98
CA LYS A 425 -37.35 43.55 -67.17
C LYS A 425 -37.21 44.24 -68.53
N SER A 426 -36.05 44.16 -69.19
CA SER A 426 -35.82 44.82 -70.48
C SER A 426 -36.37 44.06 -71.69
N PHE A 427 -36.75 42.78 -71.55
CA PHE A 427 -37.31 41.96 -72.64
C PHE A 427 -38.85 41.92 -72.70
N ARG A 428 -39.56 42.65 -71.81
CA ARG A 428 -41.04 42.66 -71.74
C ARG A 428 -41.69 43.94 -72.29
N ARG A 429 -40.95 44.75 -73.05
CA ARG A 429 -41.49 45.87 -73.84
C ARG A 429 -41.16 45.68 -75.32
N ALA A 430 -42.05 44.97 -76.01
CA ALA A 430 -42.26 45.03 -77.45
C ALA A 430 -43.73 44.69 -77.71
#